data_AF-A0A3C1DUB9-F1
#
_entry.id   AF-A0A3C1DUB9-F1
#
_cell.length_a   1.000
_cell.length_b   1.000
_cell.length_c   1.000
_cell.angle_alpha   90.00
_cell.angle_beta   90.00
_cell.angle_gamma   90.00
#
_symmetry.space_group_name_H-M   'P 1'
#
loop_
_entity.id
_entity.type
_entity.pdbx_description
1 polymer ?
#
loop_
_entity_poly.entity_id
_entity_poly.type
_entity_poly.pdbx_seq_one_letter_code
_entity_poly.pdbx_strand_id
1 'polypeptide(L)'
;MARSGQGQSGQGKATGRKQTSARKPSQRQSAQRRSRGADDAGVIPVLARAVREVEGAAERGKVGPTNRTKFQVIALLMREERAKAKTDKELTEAERTETLKRLDGVATILAKTAARDTSLIQLLAEETAVTDAARTLRRDMLIAAGVELSPDELLIVKEPEPVAAAAERAVVPQSVIARQLSNPFLAPDFSQTVKAVPVARRLANWELLEPLFRAFEYGSGGNVASMELPEPTATDRKVPGGLELFHHQAEFVASARAGHRSYLLADEPGLGKTAQALLAAQVTNSYPLLVVVPNVVKMNWAREVELWTPKRSATVIHGSGENLDAFADVVIVNYDVLDRHIGWLGTLGFKGMVVDEAHFIKNRDSQRSK
;
A
#
# COMPACT_ATOMS: atom_id res chain seq x y z
N MET A 1 -39.55 36.34 65.57
CA MET A 1 -39.97 37.00 64.30
C MET A 1 -40.36 35.88 63.33
N ALA A 2 -41.56 35.28 63.40
CA ALA A 2 -42.88 35.84 63.10
C ALA A 2 -43.02 36.31 61.64
N ARG A 3 -43.45 35.40 60.76
CA ARG A 3 -44.64 35.48 59.86
C ARG A 3 -44.57 34.31 58.86
N SER A 4 -45.31 33.21 58.98
CA SER A 4 -46.76 32.96 59.02
C SER A 4 -47.50 33.24 57.71
N GLY A 5 -48.13 32.19 57.16
CA GLY A 5 -49.14 32.21 56.10
C GLY A 5 -49.33 30.80 55.54
N GLN A 6 -49.98 29.90 56.30
CA GLN A 6 -51.37 29.42 56.08
C GLN A 6 -51.51 28.65 54.76
N GLY A 7 -51.81 27.34 54.73
CA GLY A 7 -52.91 26.62 55.39
C GLY A 7 -53.92 26.26 54.28
N GLN A 8 -54.18 24.99 53.96
CA GLN A 8 -55.26 24.24 54.62
C GLN A 8 -55.17 22.73 54.34
N SER A 9 -55.36 21.99 55.41
CA SER A 9 -55.74 20.59 55.52
C SER A 9 -57.21 20.35 55.14
N GLY A 10 -57.51 19.16 54.65
CA GLY A 10 -58.88 18.62 54.59
C GLY A 10 -58.89 17.09 54.58
N GLN A 11 -58.83 16.48 55.76
CA GLN A 11 -59.19 15.08 55.97
C GLN A 11 -60.71 14.91 55.88
N GLY A 12 -61.16 13.78 55.32
CA GLY A 12 -62.53 13.30 55.42
C GLY A 12 -62.58 11.77 55.40
N LYS A 13 -62.78 11.17 56.59
CA LYS A 13 -63.23 9.79 56.83
C LYS A 13 -64.57 9.57 56.07
N ALA A 14 -65.02 8.37 55.66
CA ALA A 14 -65.37 7.25 56.51
C ALA A 14 -66.00 6.09 55.68
N THR A 15 -65.77 4.86 56.14
CA THR A 15 -66.74 3.73 56.33
C THR A 15 -67.53 3.06 55.18
N GLY A 16 -67.39 1.72 55.16
CA GLY A 16 -68.43 0.73 54.78
C GLY A 16 -68.47 0.39 53.29
N ARG A 17 -68.67 -0.85 52.83
CA ARG A 17 -69.13 -2.10 53.41
C ARG A 17 -68.79 -3.22 52.41
N LYS A 18 -68.34 -4.37 52.88
CA LYS A 18 -68.20 -5.61 52.08
C LYS A 18 -69.55 -6.01 51.50
N GLN A 19 -69.60 -6.31 50.20
CA GLN A 19 -70.50 -7.33 49.66
C GLN A 19 -69.81 -8.09 48.53
N THR A 20 -69.79 -9.40 48.73
CA THR A 20 -69.31 -10.46 47.86
C THR A 20 -70.22 -10.64 46.66
N SER A 21 -69.67 -10.73 45.44
CA SER A 21 -70.28 -11.57 44.41
C SER A 21 -69.20 -12.27 43.61
N ALA A 22 -69.30 -13.60 43.55
CA ALA A 22 -68.44 -14.48 42.80
C ALA A 22 -68.80 -14.42 41.31
N ARG A 23 -67.81 -14.24 40.43
CA ARG A 23 -67.92 -14.57 39.00
C ARG A 23 -66.58 -15.06 38.45
N LYS A 24 -66.70 -16.18 37.73
CA LYS A 24 -65.73 -17.09 37.08
C LYS A 24 -64.42 -16.49 36.52
N PRO A 25 -63.33 -17.27 36.43
CA PRO A 25 -62.07 -16.82 35.84
C PRO A 25 -62.20 -16.80 34.31
N SER A 26 -62.04 -15.62 33.72
CA SER A 26 -61.82 -15.48 32.28
C SER A 26 -60.33 -15.64 31.99
N GLN A 27 -59.97 -16.71 31.29
CA GLN A 27 -58.67 -16.85 30.62
C GLN A 27 -58.44 -15.63 29.72
N ARG A 28 -57.48 -14.77 30.11
CA ARG A 28 -56.92 -13.74 29.22
C ARG A 28 -55.50 -14.16 28.88
N GLN A 29 -55.33 -14.49 27.60
CA GLN A 29 -54.11 -14.89 26.93
C GLN A 29 -52.97 -13.91 27.24
N SER A 30 -51.98 -14.36 28.01
CA SER A 30 -50.67 -13.71 28.15
C SER A 30 -49.74 -14.19 27.05
N ALA A 31 -50.07 -13.91 25.79
CA ALA A 31 -49.28 -14.30 24.63
C ALA A 31 -49.02 -13.11 23.70
N GLN A 32 -48.33 -12.09 24.18
CA GLN A 32 -47.70 -11.08 23.32
C GLN A 32 -46.74 -10.19 24.11
N ARG A 33 -45.60 -10.75 24.52
CA ARG A 33 -44.45 -9.94 24.96
C ARG A 33 -43.09 -10.62 24.79
N ARG A 34 -42.99 -11.60 23.88
CA ARG A 34 -41.76 -12.36 23.61
C ARG A 34 -41.10 -12.14 22.24
N SER A 35 -41.61 -11.29 21.34
CA SER A 35 -41.03 -11.20 19.98
C SER A 35 -40.03 -10.06 19.74
N ARG A 36 -39.96 -9.00 20.56
CA ARG A 36 -39.10 -7.84 20.23
C ARG A 36 -37.60 -8.02 20.47
N GLY A 37 -37.19 -9.07 21.18
CA GLY A 37 -35.78 -9.31 21.50
C GLY A 37 -35.04 -10.26 20.55
N ALA A 38 -35.76 -11.01 19.71
CA ALA A 38 -35.17 -12.01 18.81
C ALA A 38 -34.95 -11.46 17.38
N ASP A 39 -35.59 -10.35 17.02
CA ASP A 39 -35.48 -9.73 15.69
C ASP A 39 -34.16 -8.96 15.46
N ASP A 40 -33.37 -8.71 16.51
CA ASP A 40 -32.13 -7.91 16.47
C ASP A 40 -30.85 -8.76 16.46
N ALA A 41 -30.96 -10.09 16.48
CA ALA A 41 -29.80 -11.00 16.43
C ALA A 41 -29.55 -11.52 15.01
N GLY A 42 -28.30 -11.48 14.54
CA GLY A 42 -27.87 -12.07 13.28
C GLY A 42 -27.43 -11.07 12.20
N VAL A 43 -27.02 -11.62 11.06
CA VAL A 43 -26.37 -10.87 9.97
C VAL A 43 -27.36 -9.97 9.21
N ILE A 44 -28.62 -10.37 9.11
CA ILE A 44 -29.63 -9.72 8.27
C ILE A 44 -29.96 -8.28 8.74
N PRO A 45 -30.20 -7.98 10.04
CA PRO A 45 -30.39 -6.62 10.52
C PRO A 45 -29.19 -5.69 10.27
N VAL A 46 -27.96 -6.23 10.38
CA VAL A 46 -26.71 -5.48 10.13
C VAL A 46 -26.60 -5.12 8.64
N LEU A 47 -26.85 -6.09 7.75
CA LEU A 47 -26.89 -5.86 6.29
C LEU A 47 -27.99 -4.85 5.91
N ALA A 48 -29.17 -4.94 6.52
CA ALA A 48 -30.28 -4.03 6.26
C ALA A 48 -29.97 -2.58 6.69
N ARG A 49 -29.25 -2.39 7.80
CA ARG A 49 -28.79 -1.05 8.22
C ARG A 49 -27.71 -0.51 7.28
N ALA A 50 -26.70 -1.34 6.98
CA ALA A 50 -25.59 -0.96 6.12
C ALA A 50 -26.04 -0.63 4.69
N VAL A 51 -27.00 -1.38 4.12
CA VAL A 51 -27.50 -1.12 2.76
C VAL A 51 -28.28 0.20 2.67
N ARG A 52 -29.01 0.57 3.72
CA ARG A 52 -29.74 1.86 3.79
C ARG A 52 -28.78 3.04 3.91
N GLU A 53 -27.67 2.89 4.63
CA GLU A 53 -26.63 3.92 4.66
C GLU A 53 -26.01 4.16 3.27
N VAL A 54 -25.76 3.08 2.52
CA VAL A 54 -25.23 3.16 1.15
C VAL A 54 -26.26 3.76 0.20
N GLU A 55 -27.54 3.38 0.31
CA GLU A 55 -28.64 3.98 -0.47
C GLU A 55 -28.75 5.49 -0.21
N GLY A 56 -28.75 5.92 1.05
CA GLY A 56 -28.80 7.33 1.42
C GLY A 56 -27.53 8.12 1.00
N ALA A 57 -26.39 7.45 0.84
CA ALA A 57 -25.21 8.06 0.23
C ALA A 57 -25.36 8.20 -1.29
N ALA A 58 -25.92 7.19 -1.97
CA ALA A 58 -26.19 7.23 -3.40
C ALA A 58 -27.27 8.25 -3.77
N GLU A 59 -28.21 8.54 -2.87
CA GLU A 59 -29.20 9.62 -3.06
C GLU A 59 -28.57 11.02 -3.06
N ARG A 60 -27.45 11.19 -2.35
CA ARG A 60 -26.72 12.46 -2.28
C ARG A 60 -25.73 12.65 -3.43
N GLY A 61 -25.60 11.68 -4.34
CA GLY A 61 -24.70 11.73 -5.49
C GLY A 61 -23.86 10.47 -5.62
N LYS A 62 -22.69 10.59 -6.26
CA LYS A 62 -21.80 9.46 -6.54
C LYS A 62 -21.26 8.83 -5.25
N VAL A 63 -21.26 7.49 -5.19
CA VAL A 63 -20.87 6.77 -3.98
C VAL A 63 -19.35 6.83 -3.76
N GLY A 64 -18.94 7.40 -2.62
CA GLY A 64 -17.52 7.53 -2.24
C GLY A 64 -16.84 6.20 -1.87
N PRO A 65 -15.50 6.16 -1.79
CA PRO A 65 -14.72 4.92 -1.64
C PRO A 65 -15.16 4.01 -0.48
N THR A 66 -15.41 4.57 0.70
CA THR A 66 -15.85 3.82 1.88
C THR A 66 -17.20 3.12 1.66
N ASN A 67 -18.14 3.80 1.02
CA ASN A 67 -19.46 3.25 0.74
C ASN A 67 -19.43 2.24 -0.41
N ARG A 68 -18.47 2.36 -1.33
CA ARG A 68 -18.21 1.33 -2.36
C ARG A 68 -17.70 0.03 -1.73
N THR A 69 -16.78 0.13 -0.76
CA THR A 69 -16.31 -1.03 0.01
C THR A 69 -17.45 -1.66 0.82
N LYS A 70 -18.29 -0.85 1.49
CA LYS A 70 -19.52 -1.32 2.16
C LYS A 70 -20.44 -2.06 1.18
N PHE A 71 -20.70 -1.48 0.02
CA PHE A 71 -21.55 -2.08 -1.01
C PHE A 71 -21.04 -3.47 -1.45
N GLN A 72 -19.73 -3.59 -1.72
CA GLN A 72 -19.10 -4.86 -2.09
C GLN A 72 -19.24 -5.91 -0.98
N VAL A 73 -18.95 -5.53 0.27
CA VAL A 73 -19.03 -6.44 1.43
C VAL A 73 -20.47 -6.91 1.68
N ILE A 74 -21.46 -6.00 1.59
CA ILE A 74 -22.88 -6.35 1.76
C ILE A 74 -23.31 -7.36 0.69
N ALA A 75 -22.92 -7.16 -0.57
CA ALA A 75 -23.25 -8.08 -1.66
C ALA A 75 -22.66 -9.49 -1.45
N LEU A 76 -21.41 -9.57 -0.99
CA LEU A 76 -20.75 -10.83 -0.67
C LEU A 76 -21.45 -11.56 0.49
N LEU A 77 -21.63 -10.88 1.62
CA LEU A 77 -22.28 -11.46 2.80
C LEU A 77 -23.74 -11.88 2.51
N MET A 78 -24.50 -11.07 1.76
CA MET A 78 -25.86 -11.43 1.36
C MET A 78 -25.90 -12.71 0.53
N ARG A 79 -24.93 -12.89 -0.39
CA ARG A 79 -24.84 -14.10 -1.21
C ARG A 79 -24.49 -15.33 -0.38
N GLU A 80 -23.55 -15.19 0.56
CA GLU A 80 -23.18 -16.26 1.50
C GLU A 80 -24.35 -16.67 2.39
N GLU A 81 -25.05 -15.70 3.00
CA GLU A 81 -26.22 -15.98 3.85
C GLU A 81 -27.37 -16.60 3.06
N ARG A 82 -27.58 -16.18 1.80
CA ARG A 82 -28.56 -16.81 0.91
C ARG A 82 -28.18 -18.25 0.57
N ALA A 83 -26.89 -18.53 0.36
CA ALA A 83 -26.41 -19.88 0.13
C ALA A 83 -26.61 -20.76 1.38
N LYS A 84 -26.24 -20.27 2.56
CA LYS A 84 -26.45 -20.95 3.85
C LYS A 84 -27.92 -21.27 4.08
N ALA A 85 -28.82 -20.29 3.97
CA ALA A 85 -30.26 -20.48 4.12
C ALA A 85 -30.85 -21.48 3.11
N LYS A 86 -30.20 -21.66 1.95
CA LYS A 86 -30.63 -22.64 0.94
C LYS A 86 -30.18 -24.06 1.29
N THR A 87 -28.99 -24.23 1.88
CA THR A 87 -28.36 -25.52 2.18
C THR A 87 -28.64 -26.05 3.58
N ASP A 88 -29.05 -25.18 4.49
CA ASP A 88 -29.32 -25.55 5.87
C ASP A 88 -30.54 -26.48 5.97
N LYS A 89 -30.34 -27.63 6.65
CA LYS A 89 -31.35 -28.68 6.85
C LYS A 89 -32.08 -28.56 8.19
N GLU A 90 -31.62 -27.66 9.08
CA GLU A 90 -32.21 -27.47 10.41
C GLU A 90 -33.36 -26.46 10.42
N LEU A 91 -33.44 -25.59 9.40
CA LEU A 91 -34.51 -24.59 9.26
C LEU A 91 -35.82 -25.22 8.81
N THR A 92 -36.93 -24.82 9.43
CA THR A 92 -38.26 -25.15 8.93
C THR A 92 -38.52 -24.44 7.58
N GLU A 93 -39.39 -25.00 6.75
CA GLU A 93 -39.72 -24.43 5.43
C GLU A 93 -40.27 -23.00 5.53
N ALA A 94 -40.99 -22.70 6.62
CA ALA A 94 -41.50 -21.36 6.91
C ALA A 94 -40.38 -20.36 7.25
N GLU A 95 -39.44 -20.73 8.14
CA GLU A 95 -38.31 -19.88 8.54
C GLU A 95 -37.36 -19.62 7.38
N ARG A 96 -37.12 -20.64 6.53
CA ARG A 96 -36.34 -20.50 5.31
C ARG A 96 -36.96 -19.49 4.35
N THR A 97 -38.28 -19.57 4.17
CA THR A 97 -39.02 -18.63 3.29
C THR A 97 -38.96 -17.20 3.83
N GLU A 98 -39.09 -17.02 5.15
CA GLU A 98 -38.97 -15.70 5.78
C GLU A 98 -37.57 -15.11 5.64
N THR A 99 -36.53 -15.92 5.87
CA THR A 99 -35.12 -15.52 5.76
C THR A 99 -34.78 -15.08 4.33
N LEU A 100 -35.18 -15.86 3.33
CA LEU A 100 -35.00 -15.52 1.92
C LEU A 100 -35.73 -14.22 1.56
N LYS A 101 -36.96 -14.03 2.05
CA LYS A 101 -37.73 -12.80 1.82
C LYS A 101 -37.04 -11.56 2.40
N ARG A 102 -36.43 -11.66 3.59
CA ARG A 102 -35.67 -10.56 4.20
C ARG A 102 -34.41 -10.24 3.36
N LEU A 103 -33.69 -11.26 2.88
CA LEU A 103 -32.52 -11.10 2.01
C LEU A 103 -32.89 -10.52 0.63
N ASP A 104 -34.02 -10.91 0.05
CA ASP A 104 -34.53 -10.34 -1.22
C ASP A 104 -34.86 -8.85 -1.07
N GLY A 105 -35.30 -8.42 0.12
CA GLY A 105 -35.47 -7.01 0.46
C GLY A 105 -34.15 -6.23 0.40
N VAL A 106 -33.07 -6.78 0.95
CA VAL A 106 -31.72 -6.19 0.87
C VAL A 106 -31.22 -6.17 -0.57
N ALA A 107 -31.41 -7.26 -1.33
CA ALA A 107 -31.03 -7.36 -2.74
C ALA A 107 -31.72 -6.29 -3.60
N THR A 108 -33.01 -6.04 -3.33
CA THR A 108 -33.78 -5.00 -4.03
C THR A 108 -33.18 -3.62 -3.82
N ILE A 109 -32.74 -3.30 -2.59
CA ILE A 109 -32.10 -2.01 -2.29
C ILE A 109 -30.73 -1.91 -2.98
N LEU A 110 -29.92 -2.98 -2.97
CA LEU A 110 -28.64 -3.02 -3.68
C LEU A 110 -28.83 -2.80 -5.18
N ALA A 111 -29.82 -3.46 -5.80
CA ALA A 111 -30.12 -3.32 -7.22
C ALA A 111 -30.57 -1.89 -7.56
N LYS A 112 -31.47 -1.31 -6.77
CA LYS A 112 -31.91 0.09 -6.94
C LYS A 112 -30.74 1.08 -6.78
N THR A 113 -29.82 0.79 -5.87
CA THR A 113 -28.61 1.61 -5.66
C THR A 113 -27.64 1.49 -6.83
N ALA A 114 -27.41 0.29 -7.37
CA ALA A 114 -26.56 0.07 -8.54
C ALA A 114 -27.17 0.64 -9.84
N ALA A 115 -28.50 0.67 -9.96
CA ALA A 115 -29.18 1.33 -11.07
C ALA A 115 -29.00 2.86 -11.05
N ARG A 116 -28.85 3.45 -9.85
CA ARG A 116 -28.56 4.88 -9.69
C ARG A 116 -27.08 5.20 -9.91
N ASP A 117 -26.18 4.36 -9.43
CA ASP A 117 -24.74 4.49 -9.65
C ASP A 117 -24.21 3.24 -10.38
N THR A 118 -24.15 3.34 -11.72
CA THR A 118 -23.73 2.24 -12.60
C THR A 118 -22.29 1.78 -12.35
N SER A 119 -21.46 2.61 -11.70
CA SER A 119 -20.09 2.23 -11.34
C SER A 119 -20.02 1.19 -10.22
N LEU A 120 -21.14 0.90 -9.54
CA LEU A 120 -21.25 -0.16 -8.53
C LEU A 120 -21.50 -1.55 -9.14
N ILE A 121 -21.99 -1.62 -10.38
CA ILE A 121 -22.30 -2.89 -11.05
C ILE A 121 -21.05 -3.77 -11.18
N GLN A 122 -19.90 -3.16 -11.47
CA GLN A 122 -18.62 -3.87 -11.56
C GLN A 122 -18.22 -4.55 -10.24
N LEU A 123 -18.64 -4.01 -9.09
CA LEU A 123 -18.32 -4.57 -7.77
C LEU A 123 -19.20 -5.78 -7.40
N LEU A 124 -20.25 -6.07 -8.17
CA LEU A 124 -21.12 -7.22 -8.00
C LEU A 124 -20.63 -8.45 -8.78
N ALA A 125 -19.61 -8.30 -9.63
CA ALA A 125 -19.06 -9.41 -10.40
C ALA A 125 -18.33 -10.41 -9.48
N GLU A 126 -18.54 -11.70 -9.72
CA GLU A 126 -18.09 -12.80 -8.86
C GLU A 126 -16.56 -12.89 -8.73
N GLU A 127 -15.83 -12.36 -9.72
CA GLU A 127 -14.36 -12.41 -9.80
C GLU A 127 -13.66 -11.17 -9.23
N THR A 128 -14.40 -10.25 -8.59
CA THR A 128 -13.80 -9.01 -8.06
C THR A 128 -12.93 -9.33 -6.84
N ALA A 129 -11.61 -9.14 -6.98
CA ALA A 129 -10.66 -9.32 -5.88
C ALA A 129 -11.08 -8.51 -4.64
N VAL A 130 -11.17 -9.19 -3.49
CA VAL A 130 -11.57 -8.58 -2.22
C VAL A 130 -10.37 -7.83 -1.63
N THR A 131 -10.47 -6.50 -1.57
CA THR A 131 -9.44 -5.64 -0.97
C THR A 131 -9.27 -5.90 0.54
N ASP A 132 -8.10 -5.58 1.10
CA ASP A 132 -7.83 -5.72 2.55
C ASP A 132 -8.79 -4.89 3.40
N ALA A 133 -9.19 -3.72 2.91
CA ALA A 133 -10.21 -2.88 3.54
C ALA A 133 -11.59 -3.58 3.57
N ALA A 134 -11.96 -4.30 2.50
CA ALA A 134 -13.19 -5.07 2.45
C ALA A 134 -13.16 -6.28 3.41
N ARG A 135 -12.01 -6.96 3.56
CA ARG A 135 -11.83 -8.05 4.54
C ARG A 135 -12.02 -7.56 5.98
N THR A 136 -11.41 -6.41 6.30
CA THR A 136 -11.53 -5.79 7.64
C THR A 136 -12.97 -5.41 7.94
N LEU A 137 -13.63 -4.73 6.99
CA LEU A 137 -15.02 -4.32 7.15
C LEU A 137 -15.99 -5.49 7.26
N ARG A 138 -15.76 -6.57 6.49
CA ARG A 138 -16.52 -7.83 6.60
C ARG A 138 -16.45 -8.39 8.01
N ARG A 139 -15.25 -8.47 8.59
CA ARG A 139 -15.05 -8.93 9.97
C ARG A 139 -15.83 -8.07 10.96
N ASP A 140 -15.71 -6.74 10.85
CA ASP A 140 -16.38 -5.83 11.77
C ASP A 140 -17.92 -5.96 11.68
N MET A 141 -18.47 -6.20 10.48
CA MET A 141 -19.91 -6.50 10.29
C MET A 141 -20.33 -7.84 10.89
N LEU A 142 -19.50 -8.88 10.79
CA LEU A 142 -19.79 -10.20 11.38
C LEU A 142 -19.71 -10.18 12.91
N ILE A 143 -18.75 -9.44 13.47
CA ILE A 143 -18.65 -9.17 14.92
C ILE A 143 -19.91 -8.42 15.39
N ALA A 144 -20.32 -7.38 14.67
CA ALA A 144 -21.54 -6.62 15.00
C ALA A 144 -22.82 -7.47 14.90
N ALA A 145 -22.80 -8.53 14.08
CA ALA A 145 -23.91 -9.47 13.92
C ALA A 145 -23.95 -10.57 15.01
N GLY A 146 -22.92 -10.65 15.87
CA GLY A 146 -22.84 -11.65 16.93
C GLY A 146 -22.56 -13.07 16.45
N VAL A 147 -21.96 -13.23 15.26
CA VAL A 147 -21.60 -14.54 14.71
C VAL A 147 -20.22 -14.96 15.26
N GLU A 148 -20.12 -16.17 15.81
CA GLU A 148 -18.82 -16.77 16.15
C GLU A 148 -18.02 -17.02 14.87
N LEU A 149 -16.90 -16.32 14.72
CA LEU A 149 -16.03 -16.39 13.56
C LEU A 149 -15.31 -17.75 13.52
N SER A 150 -15.22 -18.36 12.34
CA SER A 150 -14.39 -19.56 12.15
C SER A 150 -12.90 -19.22 12.35
N PRO A 151 -12.05 -20.17 12.77
CA PRO A 151 -10.63 -19.94 13.03
C PRO A 151 -9.86 -19.34 11.84
N ASP A 152 -10.31 -19.60 10.62
CA ASP A 152 -9.72 -19.09 9.38
C ASP A 152 -9.95 -17.58 9.17
N GLU A 153 -10.99 -17.00 9.79
CA GLU A 153 -11.29 -15.56 9.73
C GLU A 153 -10.60 -14.75 10.85
N LEU A 154 -10.07 -15.42 11.90
CA LEU A 154 -9.33 -14.79 13.01
C LEU A 154 -7.83 -14.60 12.71
N LEU A 155 -7.29 -15.37 11.77
CA LEU A 155 -5.89 -15.34 11.40
C LEU A 155 -5.67 -14.45 10.19
N ILE A 156 -5.43 -13.15 10.42
CA ILE A 156 -4.53 -12.42 9.53
C ILE A 156 -3.11 -12.88 9.90
N VAL A 157 -2.78 -14.14 9.59
CA VAL A 157 -1.41 -14.38 9.18
C VAL A 157 -1.35 -13.67 7.84
N LYS A 158 -0.88 -12.43 7.88
CA LYS A 158 -0.11 -11.92 6.76
C LYS A 158 1.02 -12.92 6.68
N GLU A 159 0.82 -13.98 5.89
CA GLU A 159 1.93 -14.84 5.51
C GLU A 159 2.98 -13.84 5.09
N PRO A 160 4.13 -13.80 5.79
CA PRO A 160 5.22 -12.96 5.32
C PRO A 160 5.33 -13.33 3.86
N GLU A 161 5.14 -12.34 2.96
CA GLU A 161 5.35 -12.58 1.54
C GLU A 161 6.63 -13.40 1.48
N PRO A 162 6.60 -14.61 0.88
CA PRO A 162 7.73 -15.51 0.95
C PRO A 162 8.91 -14.66 0.51
N VAL A 163 9.82 -14.38 1.47
CA VAL A 163 11.03 -13.62 1.20
C VAL A 163 11.64 -14.40 0.06
N ALA A 164 11.66 -13.76 -1.12
CA ALA A 164 11.68 -14.47 -2.39
C ALA A 164 12.64 -15.65 -2.31
N ALA A 165 12.18 -16.85 -2.66
CA ALA A 165 13.01 -18.06 -2.75
C ALA A 165 14.27 -17.88 -3.65
N ALA A 166 14.40 -16.73 -4.33
CA ALA A 166 15.62 -16.25 -4.95
C ALA A 166 16.79 -16.06 -3.96
N ALA A 167 16.52 -15.65 -2.71
CA ALA A 167 17.57 -15.44 -1.70
C ALA A 167 18.24 -16.76 -1.28
N GLU A 168 17.51 -17.88 -1.24
CA GLU A 168 18.04 -19.19 -0.82
C GLU A 168 18.96 -19.85 -1.85
N ARG A 169 18.94 -19.41 -3.12
CA ARG A 169 19.80 -19.96 -4.19
C ARG A 169 21.05 -19.14 -4.48
N ALA A 170 21.28 -18.07 -3.72
CA ALA A 170 22.42 -17.19 -3.92
C ALA A 170 23.68 -17.78 -3.25
N VAL A 171 24.61 -18.30 -4.06
CA VAL A 171 25.97 -18.58 -3.57
C VAL A 171 26.59 -17.25 -3.15
N VAL A 172 26.90 -17.11 -1.86
CA VAL A 172 27.58 -15.92 -1.33
C VAL A 172 29.07 -16.04 -1.62
N PRO A 173 29.69 -15.10 -2.35
CA PRO A 173 31.13 -15.14 -2.62
C PRO A 173 31.97 -15.05 -1.34
N GLN A 174 33.12 -15.74 -1.31
CA GLN A 174 34.02 -15.77 -0.15
C GLN A 174 34.53 -14.37 0.24
N SER A 175 34.78 -13.50 -0.74
CA SER A 175 35.21 -12.12 -0.50
C SER A 175 34.16 -11.30 0.26
N VAL A 176 32.86 -11.55 0.04
CA VAL A 176 31.77 -10.89 0.75
C VAL A 176 31.74 -11.32 2.21
N ILE A 177 31.90 -12.62 2.47
CA ILE A 177 32.00 -13.16 3.83
C ILE A 177 33.21 -12.54 4.55
N ALA A 178 34.37 -12.52 3.91
CA ALA A 178 35.59 -11.92 4.47
C ALA A 178 35.40 -10.42 4.79
N ARG A 179 34.72 -9.67 3.92
CA ARG A 179 34.40 -8.26 4.15
C ARG A 179 33.42 -8.03 5.30
N GLN A 180 32.43 -8.91 5.47
CA GLN A 180 31.52 -8.84 6.61
C GLN A 180 32.25 -9.13 7.92
N LEU A 181 33.12 -10.15 7.94
CA LEU A 181 33.91 -10.53 9.10
C LEU A 181 34.98 -9.49 9.46
N SER A 182 35.48 -8.73 8.50
CA SER A 182 36.51 -7.70 8.75
C SER A 182 35.96 -6.41 9.35
N ASN A 183 34.64 -6.25 9.45
CA ASN A 183 34.02 -5.07 10.04
C ASN A 183 33.56 -5.36 11.49
N PRO A 184 34.36 -5.03 12.52
CA PRO A 184 34.02 -5.31 13.92
C PRO A 184 32.83 -4.49 14.45
N PHE A 185 32.45 -3.43 13.75
CA PHE A 185 31.28 -2.61 14.05
C PHE A 185 30.40 -2.55 12.81
N LEU A 186 29.55 -3.57 12.63
CA LEU A 186 28.47 -3.52 11.64
C LEU A 186 27.66 -2.24 11.86
N ALA A 187 27.53 -1.42 10.83
CA ALA A 187 26.63 -0.27 10.86
C ALA A 187 25.20 -0.76 11.16
N PRO A 188 24.35 0.06 11.81
CA PRO A 188 22.99 -0.32 12.12
C PRO A 188 22.29 -0.85 10.86
N ASP A 189 21.67 -2.02 10.98
CA ASP A 189 20.89 -2.59 9.89
C ASP A 189 19.59 -1.78 9.72
N PHE A 190 19.58 -0.92 8.71
CA PHE A 190 18.40 -0.17 8.30
C PHE A 190 17.52 -0.97 7.33
N SER A 191 17.68 -2.29 7.18
CA SER A 191 16.72 -3.15 6.46
C SER A 191 15.30 -3.01 7.05
N GLN A 192 15.21 -2.66 8.34
CA GLN A 192 14.04 -2.04 8.95
C GLN A 192 13.91 -0.57 8.53
N THR A 193 13.92 -0.29 7.22
CA THR A 193 13.35 0.97 6.78
C THR A 193 11.90 0.90 7.21
N VAL A 194 11.46 1.85 8.03
CA VAL A 194 10.03 2.03 8.28
C VAL A 194 9.41 2.15 6.90
N LYS A 195 8.71 1.10 6.43
CA LYS A 195 8.00 1.12 5.15
C LYS A 195 7.16 2.38 5.21
N ALA A 196 7.56 3.41 4.49
CA ALA A 196 6.85 4.67 4.50
C ALA A 196 5.44 4.31 4.08
N VAL A 197 4.47 4.48 4.99
CA VAL A 197 3.07 4.23 4.66
C VAL A 197 2.82 5.05 3.41
N PRO A 198 2.38 4.42 2.30
CA PRO A 198 2.14 5.16 1.07
C PRO A 198 1.04 6.18 1.37
N VAL A 199 1.45 7.41 1.66
CA VAL A 199 0.54 8.54 1.72
C VAL A 199 -0.03 8.62 0.32
N ALA A 200 -1.36 8.66 0.19
CA ALA A 200 -2.01 8.89 -1.10
C ALA A 200 -1.45 10.19 -1.69
N ARG A 201 -0.44 10.06 -2.56
CA ARG A 201 0.13 11.20 -3.27
C ARG A 201 -0.88 11.57 -4.33
N ARG A 202 -1.03 12.86 -4.60
CA ARG A 202 -1.92 13.38 -5.64
C ARG A 202 -1.65 12.76 -7.03
N LEU A 203 -0.49 12.10 -7.20
CA LEU A 203 -0.03 11.37 -8.41
C LEU A 203 -0.43 9.88 -8.44
N ALA A 204 -1.30 9.41 -7.54
CA ALA A 204 -1.72 8.00 -7.51
C ALA A 204 -2.60 7.60 -8.72
N ASN A 205 -3.15 8.59 -9.43
CA ASN A 205 -3.95 8.44 -10.64
C ASN A 205 -3.36 9.29 -11.79
N TRP A 206 -3.78 8.98 -13.02
CA TRP A 206 -3.31 9.64 -14.24
C TRP A 206 -3.78 11.10 -14.37
N GLU A 207 -4.62 11.58 -13.45
CA GLU A 207 -5.17 12.95 -13.45
C GLU A 207 -4.09 14.04 -13.30
N LEU A 208 -2.92 13.69 -12.80
CA LEU A 208 -1.80 14.61 -12.67
C LEU A 208 -0.78 14.54 -13.80
N LEU A 209 -0.89 13.68 -14.82
CA LEU A 209 0.08 13.71 -15.90
C LEU A 209 0.05 15.04 -16.66
N GLU A 210 -1.14 15.54 -16.99
CA GLU A 210 -1.25 16.81 -17.71
C GLU A 210 -0.78 18.01 -16.86
N PRO A 211 -1.19 18.15 -15.58
CA PRO A 211 -0.58 19.12 -14.67
C PRO A 211 0.93 18.95 -14.46
N LEU A 212 1.44 17.71 -14.44
CA LEU A 212 2.88 17.42 -14.30
C LEU A 212 3.66 17.81 -15.56
N PHE A 213 3.15 17.49 -16.75
CA PHE A 213 3.73 17.92 -18.02
C PHE A 213 3.72 19.45 -18.12
N ARG A 214 2.61 20.09 -17.76
CA ARG A 214 2.56 21.55 -17.67
C ARG A 214 3.51 22.11 -16.62
N ALA A 215 3.77 21.40 -15.52
CA ALA A 215 4.75 21.83 -14.52
C ALA A 215 6.20 21.67 -14.99
N PHE A 216 6.48 20.75 -15.92
CA PHE A 216 7.77 20.65 -16.60
C PHE A 216 7.93 21.73 -17.68
N GLU A 217 6.84 22.04 -18.39
CA GLU A 217 6.81 23.07 -19.44
C GLU A 217 6.84 24.48 -18.83
N TYR A 218 6.10 24.68 -17.74
CA TYR A 218 5.93 25.92 -17.01
C TYR A 218 6.16 25.62 -15.51
N GLY A 219 7.36 25.92 -15.02
CA GLY A 219 7.70 25.88 -13.60
C GLY A 219 6.77 26.76 -12.76
N SER A 220 6.92 26.73 -11.43
CA SER A 220 5.99 27.36 -10.47
C SER A 220 5.82 28.88 -10.59
N GLY A 221 6.50 29.53 -11.55
CA GLY A 221 6.38 30.94 -11.89
C GLY A 221 6.14 31.24 -13.38
N GLY A 222 5.78 30.25 -14.21
CA GLY A 222 5.46 30.44 -15.63
C GLY A 222 6.66 30.44 -16.60
N ASN A 223 7.88 30.27 -16.09
CA ASN A 223 9.10 30.05 -16.88
C ASN A 223 9.37 28.55 -17.06
N VAL A 224 10.21 28.17 -18.01
CA VAL A 224 10.64 26.76 -18.20
C VAL A 224 11.12 26.18 -16.86
N ALA A 225 10.68 24.97 -16.52
CA ALA A 225 11.08 24.29 -15.28
C ALA A 225 12.49 23.68 -15.40
N SER A 226 13.46 24.48 -15.80
CA SER A 226 14.88 24.15 -15.81
C SER A 226 15.57 24.79 -14.62
N MET A 227 16.52 24.08 -14.02
CA MET A 227 17.48 24.70 -13.11
C MET A 227 18.70 25.13 -13.91
N GLU A 228 19.24 26.31 -13.60
CA GLU A 228 20.57 26.66 -14.08
C GLU A 228 21.59 25.77 -13.37
N LEU A 229 22.48 25.14 -14.15
CA LEU A 229 23.60 24.40 -13.60
C LEU A 229 24.69 25.38 -13.17
N PRO A 230 25.44 25.08 -12.10
CA PRO A 230 26.51 25.96 -11.66
C PRO A 230 27.64 25.99 -12.68
N GLU A 231 28.19 27.19 -12.92
CA GLU A 231 29.35 27.38 -13.77
C GLU A 231 30.54 26.53 -13.28
N PRO A 232 31.13 25.70 -14.15
CA PRO A 232 32.17 24.77 -13.73
C PRO A 232 33.48 25.51 -13.46
N THR A 233 34.10 25.17 -12.34
CA THR A 233 35.42 25.69 -12.00
C THR A 233 36.51 25.04 -12.87
N ALA A 234 37.69 25.66 -12.95
CA ALA A 234 38.83 25.08 -13.66
C ALA A 234 39.22 23.69 -13.12
N THR A 235 38.94 23.41 -11.84
CA THR A 235 39.13 22.09 -11.22
C THR A 235 38.11 21.05 -11.66
N ASP A 236 36.88 21.45 -12.01
CA ASP A 236 35.86 20.50 -12.49
C ASP A 236 36.10 20.09 -13.94
N ARG A 237 36.85 20.87 -14.71
CA ARG A 237 37.20 20.57 -16.11
C ARG A 237 38.39 19.63 -16.24
N LYS A 238 39.29 19.59 -15.26
CA LYS A 238 40.54 18.82 -15.31
C LYS A 238 40.36 17.45 -14.67
N VAL A 239 40.66 16.41 -15.44
CA VAL A 239 40.45 15.01 -15.07
C VAL A 239 41.78 14.26 -15.05
N PRO A 240 41.92 13.13 -14.32
CA PRO A 240 43.15 12.34 -14.36
C PRO A 240 43.56 11.97 -15.80
N GLY A 241 44.87 11.86 -16.04
CA GLY A 241 45.40 11.51 -17.37
C GLY A 241 45.51 12.68 -18.36
N GLY A 242 45.28 13.92 -17.91
CA GLY A 242 45.37 15.11 -18.78
C GLY A 242 44.17 15.30 -19.70
N LEU A 243 43.08 14.57 -19.45
CA LEU A 243 41.80 14.72 -20.14
C LEU A 243 41.09 15.98 -19.65
N GLU A 244 40.36 16.63 -20.57
CA GLU A 244 39.48 17.76 -20.27
C GLU A 244 38.03 17.40 -20.56
N LEU A 245 37.13 17.75 -19.64
CA LEU A 245 35.70 17.60 -19.83
C LEU A 245 35.15 18.68 -20.75
N PHE A 246 34.13 18.31 -21.54
CA PHE A 246 33.29 19.29 -22.18
C PHE A 246 32.53 20.12 -21.13
N HIS A 247 32.15 21.34 -21.50
CA HIS A 247 31.52 22.29 -20.58
C HIS A 247 30.29 21.70 -19.87
N HIS A 248 29.37 21.07 -20.60
CA HIS A 248 28.17 20.43 -20.05
C HIS A 248 28.46 19.28 -19.08
N GLN A 249 29.56 18.54 -19.29
CA GLN A 249 29.98 17.47 -18.37
C GLN A 249 30.55 18.06 -17.08
N ALA A 250 31.29 19.17 -17.19
CA ALA A 250 31.83 19.86 -16.03
C ALA A 250 30.71 20.54 -15.20
N GLU A 251 29.69 21.12 -15.84
CA GLU A 251 28.49 21.65 -15.17
C GLU A 251 27.77 20.57 -14.35
N PHE A 252 27.62 19.38 -14.93
CA PHE A 252 27.05 18.24 -14.22
C PHE A 252 27.85 17.88 -12.96
N VAL A 253 29.18 17.76 -13.09
CA VAL A 253 30.07 17.46 -11.95
C VAL A 253 30.03 18.58 -10.90
N ALA A 254 29.99 19.84 -11.32
CA ALA A 254 29.87 20.99 -10.42
C ALA A 254 28.54 20.95 -9.64
N SER A 255 27.43 20.54 -10.25
CA SER A 255 26.15 20.36 -9.55
C SER A 255 26.25 19.30 -8.45
N ALA A 256 26.97 18.19 -8.71
CA ALA A 256 27.17 17.13 -7.72
C ALA A 256 28.02 17.64 -6.55
N ARG A 257 29.05 18.43 -6.84
CA ARG A 257 29.86 19.11 -5.82
C ARG A 257 29.02 20.05 -4.96
N ALA A 258 28.10 20.81 -5.57
CA ALA A 258 27.26 21.78 -4.90
C ALA A 258 26.24 21.15 -3.93
N GLY A 259 25.94 19.85 -4.07
CA GLY A 259 25.06 19.14 -3.14
C GLY A 259 23.95 18.33 -3.79
N HIS A 260 23.79 18.39 -5.12
CA HIS A 260 22.80 17.57 -5.81
C HIS A 260 23.21 16.08 -5.77
N ARG A 261 22.22 15.19 -5.61
CA ARG A 261 22.45 13.75 -5.36
C ARG A 261 21.66 12.81 -6.25
N SER A 262 20.63 13.28 -6.93
CA SER A 262 19.76 12.46 -7.78
C SER A 262 19.64 13.08 -9.15
N TYR A 263 19.84 12.26 -10.19
CA TYR A 263 19.93 12.69 -11.57
C TYR A 263 19.18 11.73 -12.49
N LEU A 264 18.60 12.29 -13.53
CA LEU A 264 18.14 11.56 -14.71
C LEU A 264 18.87 12.15 -15.91
N LEU A 265 19.86 11.43 -16.43
CA LEU A 265 20.61 11.84 -17.61
C LEU A 265 19.91 11.32 -18.86
N ALA A 266 19.27 12.23 -19.60
CA ALA A 266 18.55 11.93 -20.84
C ALA A 266 19.31 12.39 -22.10
N ASP A 267 20.62 12.59 -21.97
CA ASP A 267 21.49 13.05 -23.06
C ASP A 267 21.59 12.02 -24.18
N GLU A 268 21.87 12.48 -25.40
CA GLU A 268 22.11 11.62 -26.56
C GLU A 268 23.24 10.59 -26.30
N PRO A 269 23.15 9.39 -26.90
CA PRO A 269 24.24 8.41 -26.86
C PRO A 269 25.55 9.02 -27.38
N GLY A 270 26.66 8.78 -26.69
CA GLY A 270 27.98 9.30 -27.07
C GLY A 270 28.43 10.59 -26.37
N LEU A 271 27.56 11.27 -25.62
CA LEU A 271 27.91 12.50 -24.87
C LEU A 271 28.70 12.27 -23.56
N GLY A 272 29.17 11.05 -23.31
CA GLY A 272 30.05 10.76 -22.15
C GLY A 272 29.33 10.66 -20.79
N LYS A 273 28.07 10.21 -20.77
CA LYS A 273 27.29 9.98 -19.53
C LYS A 273 28.00 9.09 -18.51
N THR A 274 28.74 8.09 -18.97
CA THR A 274 29.55 7.21 -18.11
C THR A 274 30.60 7.99 -17.34
N ALA A 275 31.35 8.87 -18.00
CA ALA A 275 32.35 9.72 -17.39
C ALA A 275 31.73 10.67 -16.36
N GLN A 276 30.62 11.34 -16.74
CA GLN A 276 29.85 12.20 -15.84
C GLN A 276 29.47 11.47 -14.55
N ALA A 277 28.89 10.25 -14.66
CA ALA A 277 28.44 9.48 -13.51
C ALA A 277 29.61 9.07 -12.58
N LEU A 278 30.73 8.60 -13.15
CA LEU A 278 31.92 8.20 -12.38
C LEU A 278 32.56 9.39 -11.66
N LEU A 279 32.67 10.54 -12.33
CA LEU A 279 33.27 11.74 -11.76
C LEU A 279 32.37 12.38 -10.71
N ALA A 280 31.05 12.36 -10.89
CA ALA A 280 30.12 12.78 -9.84
C ALA A 280 30.23 11.90 -8.59
N ALA A 281 30.33 10.58 -8.75
CA ALA A 281 30.59 9.67 -7.64
C ALA A 281 31.94 9.96 -6.96
N GLN A 282 32.97 10.28 -7.73
CA GLN A 282 34.29 10.66 -7.21
C GLN A 282 34.25 11.93 -6.38
N VAL A 283 33.64 13.00 -6.91
CA VAL A 283 33.57 14.31 -6.25
C VAL A 283 32.71 14.27 -4.98
N THR A 284 31.67 13.45 -4.97
CA THR A 284 30.80 13.27 -3.79
C THR A 284 31.30 12.20 -2.82
N ASN A 285 32.38 11.49 -3.16
CA ASN A 285 32.90 10.34 -2.42
C ASN A 285 31.83 9.26 -2.15
N SER A 286 30.99 8.98 -3.15
CA SER A 286 29.86 8.05 -3.07
C SER A 286 30.29 6.60 -3.33
N TYR A 287 31.25 6.10 -2.55
CA TYR A 287 31.73 4.72 -2.61
C TYR A 287 31.43 3.94 -1.32
N PRO A 288 31.10 2.63 -1.40
CA PRO A 288 31.08 1.81 -2.61
C PRO A 288 29.96 2.21 -3.60
N LEU A 289 30.24 2.12 -4.90
CA LEU A 289 29.34 2.49 -5.99
C LEU A 289 28.79 1.23 -6.66
N LEU A 290 27.46 1.11 -6.76
CA LEU A 290 26.81 0.05 -7.52
C LEU A 290 26.47 0.55 -8.93
N VAL A 291 26.88 -0.18 -9.95
CA VAL A 291 26.63 0.12 -11.36
C VAL A 291 25.82 -1.02 -11.97
N VAL A 292 24.56 -0.76 -12.31
CA VAL A 292 23.65 -1.72 -12.94
C VAL A 292 23.56 -1.40 -14.43
N VAL A 293 23.99 -2.33 -15.27
CA VAL A 293 24.16 -2.09 -16.72
C VAL A 293 23.69 -3.28 -17.54
N PRO A 294 23.35 -3.11 -18.83
CA PRO A 294 23.15 -4.24 -19.73
C PRO A 294 24.39 -5.12 -19.85
N ASN A 295 24.21 -6.43 -20.08
CA ASN A 295 25.32 -7.39 -20.16
C ASN A 295 26.44 -6.96 -21.14
N VAL A 296 26.04 -6.39 -22.29
CA VAL A 296 26.92 -6.00 -23.39
C VAL A 296 27.91 -4.89 -23.04
N VAL A 297 27.60 -4.04 -22.04
CA VAL A 297 28.44 -2.88 -21.68
C VAL A 297 29.19 -3.05 -20.36
N LYS A 298 29.06 -4.19 -19.65
CA LYS A 298 29.77 -4.44 -18.37
C LYS A 298 31.28 -4.22 -18.46
N MET A 299 31.91 -4.81 -19.47
CA MET A 299 33.35 -4.68 -19.67
C MET A 299 33.74 -3.27 -20.13
N ASN A 300 32.83 -2.56 -20.80
CA ASN A 300 33.07 -1.16 -21.12
C ASN A 300 33.13 -0.32 -19.86
N TRP A 301 32.14 -0.47 -18.98
CA TRP A 301 32.10 0.23 -17.69
C TRP A 301 33.36 -0.03 -16.86
N ALA A 302 33.87 -1.27 -16.81
CA ALA A 302 35.11 -1.56 -16.10
C ALA A 302 36.31 -0.76 -16.64
N ARG A 303 36.46 -0.68 -17.96
CA ARG A 303 37.52 0.13 -18.61
C ARG A 303 37.35 1.63 -18.36
N GLU A 304 36.12 2.11 -18.36
CA GLU A 304 35.82 3.53 -18.08
C GLU A 304 36.15 3.89 -16.62
N VAL A 305 35.95 2.97 -15.66
CA VAL A 305 36.37 3.17 -14.26
C VAL A 305 37.89 3.32 -14.17
N GLU A 306 38.65 2.48 -14.86
CA GLU A 306 40.11 2.56 -14.91
C GLU A 306 40.59 3.88 -15.55
N LEU A 307 39.89 4.33 -16.60
CA LEU A 307 40.23 5.56 -17.33
C LEU A 307 39.94 6.83 -16.50
N TRP A 308 38.70 6.97 -16.01
CA TRP A 308 38.23 8.21 -15.39
C TRP A 308 38.53 8.28 -13.89
N THR A 309 38.62 7.12 -13.23
CA THR A 309 38.84 7.01 -11.78
C THR A 309 39.97 6.02 -11.46
N PRO A 310 41.20 6.22 -11.95
CA PRO A 310 42.30 5.23 -11.89
C PRO A 310 42.75 4.83 -10.46
N LYS A 311 42.32 5.58 -9.44
CA LYS A 311 42.58 5.27 -8.02
C LYS A 311 41.51 4.38 -7.39
N ARG A 312 40.48 3.99 -8.14
CA ARG A 312 39.34 3.20 -7.68
C ARG A 312 39.40 1.83 -8.33
N SER A 313 39.17 0.78 -7.53
CA SER A 313 39.07 -0.58 -8.04
C SER A 313 37.66 -0.87 -8.57
N ALA A 314 37.59 -1.60 -9.68
CA ALA A 314 36.34 -2.09 -10.26
C ALA A 314 36.27 -3.61 -10.17
N THR A 315 35.09 -4.14 -9.88
CA THR A 315 34.80 -5.57 -10.00
C THR A 315 33.56 -5.77 -10.85
N VAL A 316 33.58 -6.79 -11.72
CA VAL A 316 32.45 -7.15 -12.57
C VAL A 316 31.86 -8.47 -12.08
N ILE A 317 30.55 -8.49 -11.84
CA ILE A 317 29.84 -9.71 -11.46
C ILE A 317 29.56 -10.56 -12.71
N HIS A 318 30.05 -11.79 -12.66
CA HIS A 318 29.83 -12.82 -13.67
C HIS A 318 29.20 -14.05 -13.01
N GLY A 319 28.19 -14.63 -13.66
CA GLY A 319 27.63 -15.94 -13.28
C GLY A 319 27.22 -16.04 -11.81
N SER A 320 27.91 -16.90 -11.06
CA SER A 320 27.73 -17.15 -9.62
C SER A 320 28.41 -16.12 -8.70
N GLY A 321 29.26 -15.23 -9.24
CA GLY A 321 29.99 -14.23 -8.46
C GLY A 321 31.29 -14.74 -7.83
N GLU A 322 31.81 -15.90 -8.25
CA GLU A 322 33.01 -16.53 -7.67
C GLU A 322 34.28 -15.65 -7.71
N ASN A 323 34.45 -14.86 -8.78
CA ASN A 323 35.60 -13.96 -8.96
C ASN A 323 35.34 -12.52 -8.51
N LEU A 324 34.30 -12.29 -7.70
CA LEU A 324 33.99 -10.97 -7.18
C LEU A 324 35.03 -10.52 -6.15
N ASP A 325 35.54 -9.31 -6.30
CA ASP A 325 36.20 -8.60 -5.21
C ASP A 325 35.19 -7.73 -4.44
N ALA A 326 34.74 -8.20 -3.28
CA ALA A 326 33.80 -7.44 -2.46
C ALA A 326 34.41 -6.17 -1.84
N PHE A 327 35.74 -5.99 -1.87
CA PHE A 327 36.42 -4.78 -1.39
C PHE A 327 36.56 -3.71 -2.48
N ALA A 328 36.14 -4.01 -3.71
CA ALA A 328 36.21 -3.06 -4.81
C ALA A 328 35.36 -1.80 -4.52
N ASP A 329 35.88 -0.64 -4.95
CA ASP A 329 35.16 0.64 -4.83
C ASP A 329 33.91 0.67 -5.74
N VAL A 330 33.99 0.07 -6.93
CA VAL A 330 32.92 0.04 -7.94
C VAL A 330 32.52 -1.41 -8.24
N VAL A 331 31.24 -1.73 -8.05
CA VAL A 331 30.67 -3.06 -8.34
C VAL A 331 29.75 -2.95 -9.54
N ILE A 332 30.07 -3.66 -10.62
CA ILE A 332 29.32 -3.65 -11.88
C ILE A 332 28.52 -4.95 -12.01
N VAL A 333 27.21 -4.84 -12.22
CA VAL A 333 26.27 -5.97 -12.28
C VAL A 333 25.34 -5.86 -13.49
N ASN A 334 24.95 -7.01 -14.05
CA ASN A 334 23.92 -7.07 -15.09
C ASN A 334 22.52 -7.19 -14.47
N TYR A 335 21.54 -6.52 -15.07
CA TYR A 335 20.11 -6.67 -14.76
C TYR A 335 19.67 -8.14 -14.64
N ASP A 336 20.13 -9.04 -15.53
CA ASP A 336 19.66 -10.44 -15.54
C ASP A 336 20.14 -11.28 -14.35
N VAL A 337 21.20 -10.84 -13.67
CA VAL A 337 21.79 -11.57 -12.53
C VAL A 337 21.60 -10.83 -11.21
N LEU A 338 21.01 -9.63 -11.24
CA LEU A 338 20.81 -8.80 -10.06
C LEU A 338 20.00 -9.54 -8.99
N ASP A 339 18.88 -10.15 -9.37
CA ASP A 339 17.97 -10.88 -8.47
C ASP A 339 18.67 -12.02 -7.71
N ARG A 340 19.68 -12.65 -8.33
CA ARG A 340 20.45 -13.75 -7.72
C ARG A 340 21.46 -13.26 -6.69
N HIS A 341 21.83 -11.99 -6.74
CA HIS A 341 22.90 -11.43 -5.91
C HIS A 341 22.39 -10.37 -4.93
N ILE A 342 21.13 -9.96 -5.04
CA ILE A 342 20.54 -8.87 -4.26
C ILE A 342 20.67 -9.10 -2.75
N GLY A 343 20.53 -10.35 -2.30
CA GLY A 343 20.59 -10.72 -0.88
C GLY A 343 21.89 -10.31 -0.21
N TRP A 344 23.04 -10.64 -0.81
CA TRP A 344 24.34 -10.26 -0.25
C TRP A 344 24.83 -8.90 -0.75
N LEU A 345 24.42 -8.43 -1.92
CA LEU A 345 24.75 -7.08 -2.41
C LEU A 345 24.29 -5.99 -1.43
N GLY A 346 23.10 -6.16 -0.83
CA GLY A 346 22.59 -5.24 0.19
C GLY A 346 23.51 -5.08 1.39
N THR A 347 24.32 -6.09 1.72
CA THR A 347 25.24 -6.06 2.87
C THR A 347 26.49 -5.22 2.64
N LEU A 348 26.78 -4.82 1.39
CA LEU A 348 27.99 -4.07 1.05
C LEU A 348 27.90 -2.57 1.35
N GLY A 349 26.73 -2.06 1.73
CA GLY A 349 26.54 -0.67 2.18
C GLY A 349 26.88 0.37 1.11
N PHE A 350 26.37 0.19 -0.11
CA PHE A 350 26.59 1.12 -1.22
C PHE A 350 26.13 2.55 -0.88
N LYS A 351 26.94 3.55 -1.24
CA LYS A 351 26.64 4.98 -1.04
C LYS A 351 26.15 5.67 -2.31
N GLY A 352 26.42 5.07 -3.46
CA GLY A 352 25.96 5.55 -4.76
C GLY A 352 25.42 4.40 -5.61
N MET A 353 24.54 4.74 -6.53
CA MET A 353 24.00 3.81 -7.53
C MET A 353 23.89 4.50 -8.89
N VAL A 354 24.30 3.79 -9.93
CA VAL A 354 24.10 4.18 -11.33
C VAL A 354 23.34 3.07 -12.02
N VAL A 355 22.29 3.46 -12.74
CA VAL A 355 21.42 2.56 -13.50
C VAL A 355 21.51 3.00 -14.95
N ASP A 356 22.27 2.26 -15.74
CA ASP A 356 22.46 2.54 -17.17
C ASP A 356 21.33 1.92 -17.98
N GLU A 357 20.91 2.59 -19.05
CA GLU A 357 19.76 2.20 -19.86
C GLU A 357 18.50 1.94 -19.02
N ALA A 358 18.12 2.90 -18.17
CA ALA A 358 16.99 2.77 -17.23
C ALA A 358 15.63 2.47 -17.89
N HIS A 359 15.52 2.51 -19.21
CA HIS A 359 14.36 2.01 -19.94
C HIS A 359 14.08 0.51 -19.66
N PHE A 360 15.09 -0.26 -19.25
CA PHE A 360 14.94 -1.66 -18.82
C PHE A 360 14.09 -1.84 -17.55
N ILE A 361 13.93 -0.78 -16.73
CA ILE A 361 13.17 -0.79 -15.47
C ILE A 361 11.88 0.05 -15.53
N LYS A 362 11.37 0.34 -16.73
CA LYS A 362 10.19 1.19 -16.93
C LYS A 362 8.90 0.67 -16.26
N ASN A 363 8.79 -0.65 -16.07
CA ASN A 363 7.60 -1.28 -15.50
C ASN A 363 7.82 -1.64 -14.04
N ARG A 364 7.18 -0.88 -13.14
CA ARG A 364 7.26 -1.04 -11.68
C ARG A 364 6.89 -2.44 -11.19
N ASP A 365 6.07 -3.18 -11.94
CA ASP A 365 5.63 -4.52 -11.55
C ASP A 365 6.59 -5.64 -11.98
N SER A 366 7.58 -5.32 -12.83
CA SER A 366 8.56 -6.29 -13.32
C SER A 366 9.53 -6.71 -12.22
N GLN A 367 10.01 -7.96 -12.29
CA GLN A 367 10.98 -8.50 -11.31
C GLN A 367 12.23 -7.63 -11.21
N ARG A 368 12.74 -7.09 -12.33
CA ARG A 368 13.92 -6.22 -12.35
C ARG A 368 13.70 -4.86 -11.67
N SER A 369 12.45 -4.40 -11.57
CA SER A 369 12.09 -3.12 -10.95
C SER A 369 11.71 -3.25 -9.49
N LYS A 370 11.33 -4.44 -9.04
CA LYS A 370 11.02 -4.76 -7.65
C LYS A 370 12.28 -5.10 -6.89
#